data_AF-A0A7J4QFP8-F1
#
_entry.id   AF-A0A7J4QFP8-F1
#
_cell.length_a   1.000
_cell.length_b   1.000
_cell.length_c   1.000
_cell.angle_alpha   90.00
_cell.angle_beta   90.00
_cell.angle_gamma   90.00
#
_symmetry.space_group_name_H-M   'P 1'
#
loop_
_entity.id
_entity.type
_entity.pdbx_description
1 polymer ?
#
loop_
_entity_poly.entity_id
_entity_poly.type
_entity_poly.pdbx_seq_one_letter_code
_entity_poly.pdbx_strand_id
1 'polypeptide(L)'
;MKGEDIFCKLYEPWKNTGKVIFENDTAYSILSVTPAVPGHAIIITKDHIADMGEMGGNALEEWVSAFACTFEAIQRTYDTDVGAMAAFYESLKANPPAKDAGFLAGQVLKHPHLKVRPSGYNLGMNIGEAAGQTIPHLHIHLFPRRERGEGIVTAMREFLAKQK
;
A
#
# COMPACT_ATOMS: atom_id res chain seq x y z
N MET A 1 -13.95 -6.31 13.30
CA MET A 1 -14.25 -6.05 11.88
C MET A 1 -15.42 -6.91 11.47
N LYS A 2 -16.32 -6.40 10.62
CA LYS A 2 -17.50 -7.13 10.13
C LYS A 2 -17.36 -7.31 8.62
N GLY A 3 -17.08 -8.50 8.11
CA GLY A 3 -16.92 -8.74 6.67
C GLY A 3 -16.20 -10.06 6.38
N GLU A 4 -16.34 -10.57 5.15
CA GLU A 4 -15.75 -11.84 4.72
C GLU A 4 -14.61 -11.69 3.70
N ASP A 5 -14.25 -10.47 3.31
CA ASP A 5 -13.15 -10.25 2.39
C ASP A 5 -11.78 -10.51 3.06
N ILE A 6 -10.72 -10.51 2.23
CA ILE A 6 -9.36 -10.83 2.65
C ILE A 6 -8.80 -9.86 3.70
N PHE A 7 -9.11 -8.56 3.63
CA PHE A 7 -8.64 -7.58 4.61
C PHE A 7 -9.34 -7.76 5.96
N CYS A 8 -10.64 -8.06 5.98
CA CYS A 8 -11.33 -8.42 7.22
C CYS A 8 -10.76 -9.70 7.84
N LYS A 9 -10.44 -10.71 7.03
CA LYS A 9 -9.93 -11.99 7.54
C LYS A 9 -8.49 -11.92 8.01
N LEU A 10 -7.65 -11.09 7.39
CA LEU A 10 -6.21 -11.10 7.61
C LEU A 10 -5.69 -10.04 8.58
N TYR A 11 -6.47 -9.02 8.95
CA TYR A 11 -5.98 -8.02 9.91
C TYR A 11 -5.51 -8.61 11.24
N GLU A 12 -6.29 -9.49 11.89
CA GLU A 12 -5.85 -10.10 13.17
C GLU A 12 -4.58 -10.97 12.98
N PRO A 13 -4.50 -11.89 12.00
CA PRO A 13 -3.25 -12.57 11.67
C PRO A 13 -2.07 -11.64 11.37
N TRP A 14 -2.28 -10.56 10.62
CA TRP A 14 -1.23 -9.60 10.27
C TRP A 14 -0.75 -8.79 11.47
N LYS A 15 -1.66 -8.39 12.35
CA LYS A 15 -1.34 -7.73 13.61
C LYS A 15 -0.49 -8.64 14.49
N ASN A 16 -0.94 -9.89 14.69
CA ASN A 16 -0.24 -10.86 15.54
C ASN A 16 1.10 -11.33 14.98
N THR A 17 1.35 -11.14 13.68
CA THR A 17 2.63 -11.45 13.02
C THR A 17 3.51 -10.23 12.76
N GLY A 18 3.14 -9.06 13.30
CA GLY A 18 3.92 -7.82 13.17
C GLY A 18 3.97 -7.23 11.77
N LYS A 19 3.02 -7.58 10.89
CA LYS A 19 2.94 -7.02 9.52
C LYS A 19 2.28 -5.65 9.47
N VAL A 20 1.53 -5.30 10.51
CA VAL A 20 0.90 -3.98 10.66
C VAL A 20 1.99 -2.98 11.04
N ILE A 21 2.26 -2.04 10.14
CA ILE A 21 3.28 -0.98 10.33
C ILE A 21 2.70 0.27 11.00
N PHE A 22 1.38 0.42 10.97
CA PHE A 22 0.63 1.48 11.63
C PHE A 22 -0.82 1.01 11.86
N GLU A 23 -1.44 1.42 12.97
CA GLU A 23 -2.88 1.31 13.18
C GLU A 23 -3.40 2.42 14.09
N ASN A 24 -4.66 2.80 13.88
CA ASN A 24 -5.47 3.62 14.79
C ASN A 24 -6.87 3.00 14.90
N ASP A 25 -7.86 3.72 15.42
CA ASP A 25 -9.19 3.16 15.65
C ASP A 25 -9.97 2.83 14.35
N THR A 26 -9.68 3.54 13.26
CA THR A 26 -10.41 3.42 11.98
C THR A 26 -9.64 2.72 10.87
N ALA A 27 -8.32 2.60 10.99
CA ALA A 27 -7.46 2.14 9.91
C ALA A 27 -6.25 1.34 10.41
N TYR A 28 -5.66 0.57 9.50
CA TYR A 28 -4.36 -0.03 9.66
C TYR A 28 -3.60 -0.02 8.35
N SER A 29 -2.28 -0.17 8.41
CA SER A 29 -1.42 -0.15 7.23
C SER A 29 -0.43 -1.29 7.25
N ILE A 30 -0.14 -1.81 6.06
CA ILE A 30 0.84 -2.87 5.84
C ILE A 30 1.70 -2.54 4.61
N LEU A 31 2.87 -3.16 4.51
CA LEU A 31 3.55 -3.24 3.22
C LEU A 31 2.73 -4.13 2.27
N SER A 32 2.57 -3.68 1.03
CA SER A 32 1.81 -4.39 0.01
C SER A 32 2.47 -5.74 -0.31
N VAL A 33 1.65 -6.80 -0.35
CA VAL A 33 2.07 -8.15 -0.75
C VAL A 33 2.24 -8.30 -2.26
N THR A 34 1.73 -7.34 -3.04
CA THR A 34 1.92 -7.20 -4.48
C THR A 34 2.59 -5.84 -4.76
N PRO A 35 3.87 -5.69 -4.36
CA PRO A 35 4.52 -4.38 -4.36
C PRO A 35 4.81 -3.89 -5.79
N ALA A 36 4.54 -2.62 -6.07
CA ALA A 36 4.85 -1.99 -7.36
C ALA A 36 6.20 -1.26 -7.33
N VAL A 37 6.59 -0.78 -6.15
CA VAL A 37 7.83 -0.03 -5.87
C VAL A 37 8.33 -0.36 -4.46
N PRO A 38 9.62 -0.13 -4.14
CA PRO A 38 10.13 -0.28 -2.77
C PRO A 38 9.35 0.58 -1.77
N GLY A 39 8.87 -0.07 -0.71
CA GLY A 39 8.05 0.55 0.34
C GLY A 39 6.59 0.77 -0.04
N HIS A 40 6.09 0.20 -1.14
CA HIS A 40 4.66 0.23 -1.46
C HIS A 40 3.86 -0.27 -0.26
N ALA A 41 3.02 0.58 0.31
CA ALA A 41 2.14 0.27 1.43
C ALA A 41 0.68 0.45 1.03
N ILE A 42 -0.20 -0.20 1.78
CA ILE A 42 -1.64 0.01 1.68
C ILE A 42 -2.21 0.39 3.04
N ILE A 43 -3.13 1.34 3.03
CA ILE A 43 -3.90 1.82 4.19
C ILE A 43 -5.31 1.26 4.01
N ILE A 44 -5.81 0.54 4.99
CA ILE A 44 -7.06 -0.21 4.89
C ILE A 44 -7.95 0.19 6.07
N THR A 45 -9.25 0.38 5.82
CA THR A 45 -10.21 0.63 6.90
C THR A 45 -10.37 -0.60 7.80
N LYS A 46 -10.66 -0.40 9.09
CA LYS A 46 -11.00 -1.51 10.01
C LYS A 46 -12.45 -1.95 9.80
N ASP A 47 -13.34 -1.02 9.50
CA ASP A 47 -14.69 -1.33 9.06
C ASP A 47 -14.71 -1.74 7.59
N HIS A 48 -15.58 -2.70 7.26
CA HIS A 48 -15.79 -3.13 5.89
C HIS A 48 -16.68 -2.11 5.18
N ILE A 49 -16.03 -1.28 4.38
CA ILE A 49 -16.64 -0.21 3.59
C ILE A 49 -16.08 -0.35 2.18
N ALA A 50 -16.90 -0.35 1.13
CA ALA A 50 -16.40 -0.55 -0.23
C ALA A 50 -16.03 0.77 -0.92
N ASP A 51 -16.75 1.84 -0.57
CA ASP A 51 -16.64 3.18 -1.17
C ASP A 51 -16.40 4.25 -0.08
N MET A 52 -15.49 5.19 -0.33
CA MET A 52 -15.24 6.31 0.57
C MET A 52 -16.49 7.19 0.80
N GLY A 53 -17.45 7.20 -0.13
CA GLY A 53 -18.71 7.91 -0.01
C GLY A 53 -19.60 7.41 1.14
N GLU A 54 -19.31 6.23 1.68
CA GLU A 54 -19.97 5.67 2.86
C GLU A 54 -19.36 6.19 4.18
N MET A 55 -18.21 6.88 4.14
CA MET A 55 -17.55 7.45 5.31
C MET A 55 -18.00 8.89 5.57
N GLY A 56 -18.14 9.24 6.86
CA GLY A 56 -18.44 10.60 7.28
C GLY A 56 -18.07 10.88 8.73
N GLY A 57 -18.05 12.17 9.09
CA GLY A 57 -17.74 12.63 10.44
C GLY A 57 -16.34 12.25 10.91
N ASN A 58 -16.19 12.01 12.21
CA ASN A 58 -14.90 11.72 12.85
C ASN A 58 -14.16 10.52 12.24
N ALA A 59 -14.89 9.53 11.73
CA ALA A 59 -14.28 8.37 11.11
C ALA A 59 -13.46 8.72 9.87
N LEU A 60 -13.92 9.73 9.09
CA LEU A 60 -13.18 10.23 7.94
C LEU A 60 -11.90 10.95 8.37
N GLU A 61 -11.98 11.79 9.41
CA GLU A 61 -10.82 12.54 9.93
C GLU A 61 -9.74 11.60 10.46
N GLU A 62 -10.14 10.59 11.25
CA GLU A 62 -9.22 9.59 11.78
C GLU A 62 -8.60 8.74 10.66
N TRP A 63 -9.37 8.37 9.63
CA TRP A 63 -8.83 7.64 8.50
C TRP A 63 -7.84 8.49 7.68
N VAL A 64 -8.12 9.77 7.47
CA VAL A 64 -7.19 10.70 6.82
C VAL A 64 -5.89 10.84 7.63
N SER A 65 -5.97 10.83 8.96
CA SER A 65 -4.77 10.85 9.82
C SER A 65 -3.85 9.65 9.58
N ALA A 66 -4.43 8.49 9.22
CA ALA A 66 -3.66 7.29 8.89
C ALA A 66 -2.71 7.51 7.72
N PHE A 67 -2.99 8.46 6.83
CA PHE A 67 -2.13 8.73 5.68
C PHE A 67 -0.79 9.23 6.21
N ALA A 68 -0.80 10.35 6.93
CA ALA A 68 0.40 10.95 7.53
C ALA A 68 1.19 9.96 8.38
N CYS A 69 0.52 9.20 9.24
CA CYS A 69 1.20 8.21 10.07
C CYS A 69 1.81 7.06 9.25
N THR A 70 1.20 6.66 8.14
CA THR A 70 1.78 5.67 7.22
C THR A 70 3.00 6.23 6.50
N PHE A 71 2.99 7.51 6.10
CA PHE A 71 4.19 8.17 5.57
C PHE A 71 5.35 8.11 6.56
N GLU A 72 5.10 8.44 7.83
CA GLU A 72 6.09 8.40 8.89
C GLU A 72 6.58 6.98 9.15
N ALA A 73 5.68 5.99 9.19
CA ALA A 73 6.03 4.58 9.37
C ALA A 73 6.97 4.09 8.25
N ILE A 74 6.66 4.42 6.99
CA ILE A 74 7.52 4.07 5.86
C ILE A 74 8.88 4.76 5.99
N GLN A 75 8.92 6.08 6.25
CA GLN A 75 10.19 6.80 6.40
C GLN A 75 11.05 6.20 7.52
N ARG A 76 10.42 5.87 8.65
CA ARG A 76 11.10 5.20 9.77
C ARG A 76 11.68 3.86 9.36
N THR A 77 10.98 3.06 8.55
CA THR A 77 11.55 1.80 8.02
C THR A 77 12.85 2.04 7.25
N TYR A 78 12.94 3.08 6.41
CA TYR A 78 14.19 3.42 5.71
C TYR A 78 15.28 3.91 6.65
N ASP A 79 14.91 4.63 7.70
CA ASP A 79 15.87 5.20 8.66
C ASP A 79 16.41 4.16 9.64
N THR A 80 15.60 3.17 10.04
CA THR A 80 15.96 2.24 11.13
C THR A 80 16.19 0.82 10.68
N ASP A 81 15.45 0.30 9.70
CA ASP A 81 15.49 -1.12 9.35
C ASP A 81 15.07 -1.42 7.91
N VAL A 82 15.85 -0.89 6.97
CA VAL A 82 15.67 -1.19 5.55
C VAL A 82 15.93 -2.67 5.24
N GLY A 83 16.65 -3.37 6.12
CA GLY A 83 16.93 -4.81 6.04
C GLY A 83 15.66 -5.64 6.23
N ALA A 84 14.81 -5.29 7.21
CA ALA A 84 13.53 -5.95 7.42
C ALA A 84 12.59 -5.82 6.21
N MET A 85 12.58 -4.65 5.54
CA MET A 85 11.80 -4.47 4.31
C MET A 85 12.31 -5.39 3.18
N ALA A 86 13.62 -5.51 3.00
CA ALA A 86 14.18 -6.45 2.03
C ALA A 86 13.85 -7.91 2.40
N ALA A 87 13.96 -8.28 3.67
CA ALA A 87 13.60 -9.61 4.16
C ALA A 87 12.12 -9.93 3.93
N PHE A 88 11.24 -8.95 4.11
CA PHE A 88 9.81 -9.08 3.78
C PHE A 88 9.63 -9.42 2.29
N TYR A 89 10.29 -8.72 1.38
CA TYR A 89 10.20 -9.03 -0.05
C TYR A 89 10.81 -10.39 -0.42
N GLU A 90 11.91 -10.81 0.22
CA GLU A 90 12.44 -12.17 0.05
C GLU A 90 11.43 -13.22 0.52
N SER A 91 10.71 -12.96 1.61
CA SER A 91 9.66 -13.86 2.11
C SER A 91 8.50 -14.00 1.11
N LEU A 92 8.08 -12.91 0.46
CA LEU A 92 7.03 -12.94 -0.58
C LEU A 92 7.50 -13.67 -1.84
N LYS A 93 8.78 -13.50 -2.20
CA LYS A 93 9.37 -14.21 -3.33
C LYS A 93 9.45 -15.71 -3.09
N ALA A 94 9.77 -16.13 -1.86
CA ALA A 94 9.83 -17.54 -1.48
C ALA A 94 8.43 -18.18 -1.33
N ASN A 95 7.49 -17.46 -0.70
CA ASN A 95 6.15 -17.95 -0.38
C ASN A 95 5.08 -16.90 -0.76
N PRO A 96 4.75 -16.77 -2.04
CA PRO A 96 3.84 -15.73 -2.51
C PRO A 96 2.39 -15.99 -2.07
N PRO A 97 1.72 -15.03 -1.40
CA PRO A 97 0.33 -15.19 -0.94
C PRO A 97 -0.71 -14.92 -2.05
N ALA A 98 -0.27 -14.38 -3.19
CA ALA A 98 -1.13 -14.03 -4.31
C ALA A 98 -0.42 -14.29 -5.64
N LYS A 99 -1.20 -14.34 -6.72
CA LYS A 99 -0.67 -14.41 -8.08
C LYS A 99 0.29 -13.23 -8.31
N ASP A 100 1.43 -13.51 -8.94
CA ASP A 100 2.49 -12.55 -9.29
C ASP A 100 3.23 -11.89 -8.11
N ALA A 101 2.78 -12.05 -6.85
CA ALA A 101 3.41 -11.46 -5.67
C ALA A 101 4.92 -11.75 -5.58
N GLY A 102 5.32 -13.00 -5.84
CA GLY A 102 6.73 -13.40 -5.77
C GLY A 102 7.57 -12.82 -6.91
N PHE A 103 7.00 -12.71 -8.11
CA PHE A 103 7.65 -12.05 -9.24
C PHE A 103 7.85 -10.56 -8.96
N LEU A 104 6.80 -9.87 -8.52
CA LEU A 104 6.81 -8.44 -8.19
C LEU A 104 7.79 -8.13 -7.06
N ALA A 105 7.77 -8.92 -5.98
CA ALA A 105 8.75 -8.81 -4.91
C ALA A 105 10.19 -9.00 -5.42
N GLY A 106 10.40 -9.97 -6.34
CA GLY A 106 11.67 -10.17 -7.03
C GLY A 106 12.13 -8.97 -7.86
N GLN A 107 11.22 -8.21 -8.48
CA GLN A 107 11.56 -6.96 -9.16
C GLN A 107 11.93 -5.86 -8.17
N VAL A 108 11.17 -5.71 -7.09
CA VAL A 108 11.43 -4.72 -6.04
C VAL A 108 12.78 -4.96 -5.35
N LEU A 109 13.16 -6.22 -5.12
CA LEU A 109 14.47 -6.58 -4.57
C LEU A 109 15.65 -6.15 -5.46
N LYS A 110 15.44 -6.10 -6.77
CA LYS A 110 16.46 -5.65 -7.75
C LYS A 110 16.42 -4.14 -8.00
N HIS A 111 15.43 -3.44 -7.44
CA HIS A 111 15.20 -2.04 -7.71
C HIS A 111 16.36 -1.18 -7.15
N PRO A 112 16.96 -0.26 -7.93
CA PRO A 112 18.10 0.53 -7.48
C PRO A 112 17.78 1.38 -6.23
N HIS A 113 16.52 1.80 -6.11
CA HIS A 113 16.03 2.57 -4.96
C HIS A 113 15.55 1.74 -3.77
N LEU A 114 15.81 0.42 -3.71
CA LEU A 114 15.38 -0.42 -2.59
C LEU A 114 15.84 0.13 -1.23
N LYS A 115 17.07 0.65 -1.18
CA LYS A 115 17.67 1.21 0.04
C LYS A 115 17.69 2.74 0.06
N VAL A 116 17.00 3.37 -0.89
CA VAL A 116 16.99 4.83 -1.02
C VAL A 116 15.69 5.36 -0.43
N ARG A 117 15.84 6.22 0.58
CA ARG A 117 14.72 6.91 1.23
C ARG A 117 13.89 7.67 0.17
N PRO A 118 12.56 7.51 0.16
CA PRO A 118 11.70 8.27 -0.75
C PRO A 118 11.73 9.77 -0.45
N SER A 119 11.65 10.57 -1.51
CA SER A 119 11.58 12.04 -1.48
C SER A 119 10.19 12.59 -1.85
N GLY A 120 9.29 11.71 -2.27
CA GLY A 120 7.90 12.02 -2.60
C GLY A 120 7.05 10.77 -2.64
N TYR A 121 5.75 10.93 -2.82
CA TYR A 121 4.81 9.81 -2.84
C TYR A 121 3.66 10.07 -3.81
N ASN A 122 3.07 8.99 -4.29
CA ASN A 122 1.75 9.03 -4.89
C ASN A 122 0.76 8.27 -4.01
N LEU A 123 -0.45 8.79 -3.89
CA LEU A 123 -1.58 8.08 -3.30
C LEU A 123 -2.56 7.73 -4.42
N GLY A 124 -3.10 6.51 -4.38
CA GLY A 124 -4.10 6.07 -5.33
C GLY A 124 -5.11 5.15 -4.65
N MET A 125 -6.37 5.30 -5.00
CA MET A 125 -7.44 4.38 -4.61
C MET A 125 -8.28 4.07 -5.83
N ASN A 126 -8.74 2.82 -5.90
CA ASN A 126 -9.64 2.37 -6.94
C ASN A 126 -11.00 2.15 -6.30
N ILE A 127 -12.02 2.83 -6.80
CA ILE A 127 -13.41 2.69 -6.37
C ILE A 127 -14.23 2.24 -7.58
N GLY A 128 -14.82 1.05 -7.47
CA GLY A 128 -15.55 0.37 -8.54
C GLY A 128 -14.67 -0.42 -9.51
N GLU A 129 -15.27 -1.41 -10.16
CA GLU A 129 -14.61 -2.34 -11.10
C GLU A 129 -13.94 -1.60 -12.27
N ALA A 130 -14.61 -0.58 -12.83
CA ALA A 130 -14.07 0.21 -13.94
C ALA A 130 -12.77 0.97 -13.58
N ALA A 131 -12.56 1.28 -12.30
CA ALA A 131 -11.33 1.88 -11.80
C ALA A 131 -10.26 0.82 -11.44
N GLY A 132 -10.57 -0.48 -11.56
CA GLY A 132 -9.68 -1.58 -11.22
C GLY A 132 -9.69 -1.97 -9.74
N GLN A 133 -10.79 -1.72 -9.02
CA GLN A 133 -10.96 -2.23 -7.65
C GLN A 133 -11.17 -3.74 -7.69
N THR A 134 -10.26 -4.51 -7.09
CA THR A 134 -10.31 -5.98 -7.06
C THR A 134 -10.78 -6.54 -5.71
N ILE A 135 -10.56 -5.80 -4.63
CA ILE A 135 -11.05 -6.10 -3.28
C ILE A 135 -12.04 -4.99 -2.91
N PRO A 136 -13.34 -5.28 -2.75
CA PRO A 136 -14.37 -4.29 -2.44
C PRO A 136 -14.35 -3.93 -0.95
N HIS A 137 -13.20 -3.41 -0.52
CA HIS A 137 -12.91 -2.92 0.82
C HIS A 137 -11.98 -1.73 0.65
N LEU A 138 -12.34 -0.59 1.22
CA LEU A 138 -11.67 0.68 1.02
C LEU A 138 -10.21 0.60 1.45
N HIS A 139 -9.34 0.80 0.48
CA HIS A 139 -7.91 0.87 0.70
C HIS A 139 -7.26 1.89 -0.21
N ILE A 140 -6.21 2.52 0.30
CA ILE A 140 -5.37 3.46 -0.43
C ILE A 140 -4.00 2.85 -0.57
N HIS A 141 -3.49 2.89 -1.80
CA HIS A 141 -2.11 2.61 -2.09
C HIS A 141 -1.25 3.84 -1.88
N LEU A 142 -0.16 3.67 -1.16
CA LEU A 142 0.89 4.67 -0.99
C LEU A 142 2.15 4.17 -1.71
N PHE A 143 2.56 4.89 -2.76
CA PHE A 143 3.69 4.55 -3.62
C PHE A 143 4.85 5.50 -3.36
N PRO A 144 5.94 5.08 -2.69
CA PRO A 144 7.06 5.96 -2.42
C PRO A 144 7.93 6.19 -3.67
N ARG A 145 8.39 7.43 -3.86
CA ARG A 145 9.02 7.94 -5.09
C ARG A 145 10.35 8.62 -4.80
N ARG A 146 11.25 8.56 -5.78
CA ARG A 146 12.64 9.04 -5.62
C ARG A 146 13.03 10.02 -6.72
N GLU A 147 12.46 9.84 -7.90
CA GLU A 147 12.81 10.66 -9.06
C GLU A 147 11.59 11.41 -9.59
N ARG A 148 11.88 12.51 -10.28
CA ARG A 148 10.86 13.24 -11.02
C ARG A 148 10.41 12.40 -12.21
N GLY A 149 9.12 12.47 -12.54
CA GLY A 149 8.60 11.88 -13.76
C GLY A 149 7.91 10.53 -13.55
N GLU A 150 8.16 9.78 -12.50
CA GLU A 150 7.51 8.46 -12.40
C GLU A 150 6.00 8.56 -11.99
N GLY A 151 5.48 9.77 -11.66
CA GLY A 151 4.20 9.96 -10.93
C GLY A 151 2.91 9.67 -11.72
N ILE A 152 1.77 9.57 -11.02
CA ILE A 152 0.45 9.25 -11.62
C ILE A 152 0.14 10.15 -12.82
N VAL A 153 0.28 11.47 -12.66
CA VAL A 153 0.01 12.43 -13.74
C VAL A 153 0.92 12.19 -14.96
N THR A 154 2.17 11.80 -14.74
CA THR A 154 3.07 11.46 -15.85
C THR A 154 2.61 10.20 -16.56
N ALA A 155 2.31 9.13 -15.81
CA ALA A 155 1.83 7.87 -16.38
C ALA A 155 0.56 8.09 -17.23
N MET A 156 -0.38 8.90 -16.76
CA MET A 156 -1.60 9.24 -17.51
C MET A 156 -1.29 10.02 -18.79
N ARG A 157 -0.37 10.99 -18.74
CA ARG A 157 0.05 11.75 -19.93
C ARG A 157 0.75 10.86 -20.96
N GLU A 158 1.60 9.94 -20.50
CA GLU A 158 2.28 8.96 -21.37
C GLU A 158 1.29 8.01 -22.03
N PHE A 159 0.27 7.56 -21.31
CA PHE A 159 -0.79 6.74 -21.87
C PHE A 159 -1.53 7.47 -23.00
N LEU A 160 -1.94 8.73 -22.77
CA LEU A 160 -2.58 9.55 -23.81
C LEU A 160 -1.67 9.80 -25.02
N ALA A 161 -0.37 9.96 -24.79
CA ALA A 161 0.59 10.18 -25.87
C ALA A 161 0.73 8.96 -26.81
N LYS A 162 0.57 7.73 -26.29
CA LYS A 162 0.63 6.48 -27.08
C LYS A 162 -0.60 6.24 -27.96
N GLN A 163 -1.67 7.02 -27.78
CA GLN A 163 -2.89 6.93 -28.58
C GLN A 163 -2.89 7.83 -29.82
N LYS A 164 -1.79 8.57 -30.02
CA LYS A 164 -1.52 9.32 -31.25
C LYS A 164 -0.83 8.42 -32.26
#